data_AF-A0A0F9L5D3-F1
#
_entry.id   AF-A0A0F9L5D3-F1
#
_cell.length_a   1.000
_cell.length_b   1.000
_cell.length_c   1.000
_cell.angle_alpha   90.00
_cell.angle_beta   90.00
_cell.angle_gamma   90.00
#
_symmetry.space_group_name_H-M   'P 1'
#
loop_
_entity.id
_entity.type
_entity.pdbx_description
1 polymer ?
#
loop_
_entity_poly.entity_id
_entity_poly.type
_entity_poly.pdbx_seq_one_letter_code
_entity_poly.pdbx_strand_id
1 'polypeptide(L)'
;MSGYQDNFSRSNNAESAESRNCFPASRLAKMLGVKTGAIQAVLTPAEWHHTSSRYNATDYYDGALLLVMAGAIRPGAQFFDADPADIDAVNDQLAKLRAWKPPAKNERTWTVCTVRWLEWGGTRKRPTATEETAVNCTVTWKGGKMCTITPPTGQPFRKGTATRGFEVRDASGKRVVF
;
A
#
# COMPACT_ATOMS: atom_id res chain seq x y z
N MET A 1 26.79 15.48 13.53
CA MET A 1 26.81 16.68 12.67
C MET A 1 25.49 16.77 11.91
N SER A 2 24.67 17.78 12.18
CA SER A 2 23.45 18.06 11.43
C SER A 2 23.79 18.70 10.10
N GLY A 3 23.51 18.02 8.99
CA GLY A 3 23.76 18.51 7.63
C GLY A 3 23.19 17.54 6.58
N TYR A 4 23.00 18.03 5.37
CA TYR A 4 22.78 17.22 4.19
C TYR A 4 24.14 16.95 3.54
N GLN A 5 24.41 15.73 3.09
CA GLN A 5 25.52 15.50 2.17
C GLN A 5 25.24 16.24 0.86
N ASP A 6 26.27 16.90 0.32
CA ASP A 6 26.22 17.79 -0.84
C ASP A 6 25.66 17.17 -2.14
N ASN A 7 25.29 15.88 -2.15
CA ASN A 7 24.76 15.18 -3.34
C ASN A 7 23.59 14.22 -3.07
N PHE A 8 22.93 14.24 -1.90
CA PHE A 8 21.85 13.27 -1.62
C PHE A 8 20.54 13.84 -1.09
N SER A 9 19.46 13.18 -1.53
CA SER A 9 18.05 13.35 -1.14
C SER A 9 17.78 12.87 0.31
N ARG A 10 18.78 12.87 1.20
CA ARG A 10 18.71 12.28 2.56
C ARG A 10 19.60 13.04 3.55
N SER A 11 19.21 13.06 4.82
CA SER A 11 19.98 13.70 5.90
C SER A 11 21.07 12.78 6.46
N ASN A 12 22.14 13.32 7.04
CA ASN A 12 23.19 12.53 7.70
C ASN A 12 22.66 11.61 8.81
N ASN A 13 21.59 12.04 9.50
CA ASN A 13 20.95 11.22 10.53
C ASN A 13 20.25 9.99 9.94
N ALA A 14 19.63 10.14 8.77
CA ALA A 14 19.01 9.02 8.05
C ALA A 14 20.07 7.99 7.59
N GLU A 15 21.25 8.43 7.17
CA GLU A 15 22.37 7.53 6.84
C GLU A 15 22.93 6.85 8.08
N SER A 16 23.09 7.60 9.18
CA SER A 16 23.51 7.05 10.47
C SER A 16 22.50 6.08 11.08
N ALA A 17 21.22 6.18 10.75
CA ALA A 17 20.21 5.20 11.11
C ALA A 17 20.40 3.91 10.31
N GLU A 18 20.56 4.02 8.99
CA GLU A 18 20.77 2.85 8.12
C GLU A 18 22.06 2.10 8.46
N SER A 19 23.14 2.78 8.85
CA SER A 19 24.38 2.13 9.31
C SER A 19 24.21 1.34 10.60
N ARG A 20 23.19 1.67 11.41
CA ARG A 20 22.77 0.94 12.61
C ARG A 20 21.68 -0.10 12.36
N ASN A 21 21.42 -0.44 11.09
CA ASN A 21 20.33 -1.33 10.67
C ASN A 21 18.91 -0.82 10.99
N CYS A 22 18.74 0.48 11.17
CA CYS A 22 17.44 1.12 11.23
C CYS A 22 17.03 1.59 9.83
N PHE A 23 15.88 1.14 9.32
CA PHE A 23 15.49 1.39 7.93
C PHE A 23 14.04 1.89 7.81
N PRO A 24 13.71 2.63 6.73
CA PRO A 24 12.32 2.87 6.37
C PRO A 24 11.56 1.56 6.15
N ALA A 25 10.25 1.57 6.45
CA ALA A 25 9.41 0.37 6.37
C ALA A 25 9.51 -0.38 5.03
N SER A 26 9.60 0.32 3.90
CA SER A 26 9.70 -0.28 2.57
C SER A 26 11.00 -1.04 2.34
N ARG A 27 12.12 -0.52 2.89
CA ARG A 27 13.44 -1.13 2.74
C ARG A 27 13.58 -2.34 3.68
N LEU A 28 13.15 -2.18 4.94
CA LEU A 28 13.14 -3.28 5.91
C LEU A 28 12.25 -4.44 5.43
N ALA A 29 11.06 -4.13 4.91
CA ALA A 29 10.14 -5.12 4.36
C ALA A 29 10.78 -5.93 3.22
N LYS A 30 11.51 -5.26 2.31
CA LYS A 30 12.22 -5.91 1.21
C LYS A 30 13.31 -6.86 1.72
N MET A 31 14.08 -6.45 2.71
CA MET A 31 15.16 -7.27 3.28
C MET A 31 14.62 -8.49 4.03
N LEU A 32 13.48 -8.36 4.71
CA LEU A 32 12.82 -9.45 5.43
C LEU A 32 11.88 -10.32 4.57
N GLY A 33 11.63 -9.94 3.31
CA GLY A 33 10.71 -10.65 2.43
C GLY A 33 9.23 -10.55 2.86
N VAL A 34 8.84 -9.45 3.50
CA VAL A 34 7.46 -9.21 4.00
C VAL A 34 6.82 -7.99 3.32
N LYS A 35 5.54 -7.72 3.62
CA LYS A 35 4.82 -6.55 3.09
C LYS A 35 5.15 -5.29 3.91
N THR A 36 5.25 -4.13 3.27
CA THR A 36 5.46 -2.84 3.97
C THR A 36 4.40 -2.57 5.04
N GLY A 37 3.14 -2.89 4.76
CA GLY A 37 2.06 -2.74 5.73
C GLY A 37 2.20 -3.64 6.96
N ALA A 38 2.91 -4.77 6.86
CA ALA A 38 3.21 -5.63 8.01
C ALA A 38 4.18 -4.93 8.96
N ILE A 39 5.23 -4.30 8.43
CA ILE A 39 6.19 -3.52 9.23
C ILE A 39 5.46 -2.43 10.02
N GLN A 40 4.64 -1.63 9.33
CA GLN A 40 3.89 -0.53 9.94
C GLN A 40 2.84 -0.99 10.96
N ALA A 41 2.32 -2.22 10.83
CA ALA A 41 1.29 -2.76 11.71
C ALA A 41 1.84 -3.50 12.92
N VAL A 42 3.03 -4.11 12.81
CA VAL A 42 3.60 -4.99 13.85
C VAL A 42 4.72 -4.31 14.63
N LEU A 43 5.52 -3.47 13.96
CA LEU A 43 6.66 -2.81 14.59
C LEU A 43 6.31 -1.39 15.01
N THR A 44 6.96 -0.93 16.07
CA THR A 44 6.91 0.47 16.50
C THR A 44 8.09 1.23 15.87
N PRO A 45 7.88 2.43 15.31
CA PRO A 45 8.97 3.28 14.86
C PRO A 45 9.98 3.54 15.99
N ALA A 46 11.27 3.34 15.72
CA ALA A 46 12.33 3.64 16.67
C ALA A 46 12.74 5.12 16.61
N GLU A 47 12.72 5.68 15.40
CA GLU A 47 13.09 7.05 15.12
C GLU A 47 12.42 7.54 13.84
N TRP A 48 12.44 8.84 13.59
CA TRP A 48 11.93 9.43 12.36
C TRP A 48 12.98 10.37 11.78
N HIS A 49 13.07 10.41 10.45
CA HIS A 49 14.01 11.26 9.73
C HIS A 49 13.34 11.96 8.57
N HIS A 50 13.82 13.15 8.23
CA HIS A 50 13.47 13.78 6.96
C HIS A 50 14.17 13.04 5.82
N THR A 51 13.36 12.58 4.86
CA THR A 51 13.84 12.02 3.60
C THR A 51 13.33 12.88 2.44
N SER A 52 14.12 12.94 1.37
CA SER A 52 13.91 13.73 0.15
C SER A 52 14.02 15.25 0.27
N SER A 53 14.12 15.91 -0.89
CA SER A 53 14.16 17.37 -1.06
C SER A 53 12.92 18.12 -0.57
N ARG A 54 11.82 17.41 -0.26
CA ARG A 54 10.57 17.98 0.25
C ARG A 54 10.38 17.80 1.76
N TYR A 55 11.42 17.39 2.49
CA TYR A 55 11.37 17.21 3.94
C TYR A 55 10.27 16.25 4.41
N ASN A 56 9.99 15.19 3.64
CA ASN A 56 9.00 14.21 4.03
C ASN A 56 9.45 13.49 5.30
N ALA A 57 8.67 13.58 6.37
CA ALA A 57 8.91 12.82 7.59
C ALA A 57 8.70 11.33 7.30
N THR A 58 9.71 10.52 7.63
CA THR A 58 9.70 9.08 7.36
C THR A 58 10.12 8.34 8.62
N ASP A 59 9.28 7.41 9.06
CA ASP A 59 9.56 6.52 10.18
C ASP A 59 10.61 5.47 9.81
N TYR A 60 11.51 5.24 10.74
CA TYR A 60 12.55 4.23 10.71
C TYR A 60 12.29 3.19 11.79
N TYR A 61 12.55 1.94 11.44
CA TYR A 61 12.28 0.77 12.27
C TYR A 61 13.59 0.05 12.52
N ASP A 62 13.82 -0.34 13.77
CA ASP A 62 14.97 -1.15 14.11
C ASP A 62 14.83 -2.55 13.50
N GLY A 63 15.76 -2.89 12.61
CA GLY A 63 15.84 -4.18 11.95
C GLY A 63 17.02 -5.02 12.40
N ALA A 64 17.84 -4.57 13.36
CA ALA A 64 19.14 -5.17 13.65
C ALA A 64 19.03 -6.68 13.96
N LEU A 65 18.30 -7.05 15.02
CA LEU A 65 18.13 -8.44 15.42
C LEU A 65 17.18 -9.20 14.46
N LEU A 66 16.15 -8.53 13.93
CA LEU A 66 15.22 -9.10 12.94
C LEU A 66 15.95 -9.61 11.68
N LEU A 67 16.89 -8.83 11.15
CA LEU A 67 17.63 -9.17 9.93
C LEU A 67 18.61 -10.31 10.17
N VAL A 68 19.23 -10.39 11.35
CA VAL A 68 20.09 -11.51 11.74
C VAL A 68 19.27 -12.79 11.86
N MET A 69 18.16 -12.75 12.59
CA MET A 69 17.27 -13.91 12.80
C MET A 69 16.59 -14.37 11.50
N ALA A 70 16.32 -13.45 10.57
CA ALA A 70 15.83 -13.80 9.24
C ALA A 70 16.92 -14.32 8.29
N GLY A 71 18.19 -14.34 8.70
CA GLY A 71 19.34 -14.75 7.88
C GLY A 71 19.67 -13.75 6.75
N ALA A 72 19.14 -12.54 6.81
CA ALA A 72 19.36 -11.50 5.80
C ALA A 72 20.74 -10.82 5.94
N ILE A 73 21.30 -10.82 7.15
CA ILE A 73 22.66 -10.35 7.45
C ILE A 73 23.36 -11.34 8.37
N ARG A 74 24.70 -11.34 8.36
CA ARG A 74 25.48 -12.13 9.32
C ARG A 74 25.49 -11.46 10.70
N PRO A 75 25.44 -12.23 11.81
CA PRO A 75 25.60 -11.66 13.13
C PRO A 75 26.99 -11.04 13.28
N GLY A 76 27.04 -9.77 13.68
CA GLY A 76 28.25 -9.14 14.20
C GLY A 76 28.54 -9.54 15.65
N ALA A 77 29.70 -9.15 16.17
CA ALA A 77 30.13 -9.43 17.54
C ALA A 77 29.09 -8.99 18.60
N GLN A 78 28.37 -7.90 18.34
CA GLN A 78 27.35 -7.37 19.25
C GLN A 78 26.08 -8.23 19.42
N PHE A 79 25.94 -9.32 18.66
CA PHE A 79 24.76 -10.21 18.74
C PHE A 79 25.03 -11.51 19.51
N PHE A 80 26.29 -11.78 19.90
CA PHE A 80 26.63 -13.01 20.62
C PHE A 80 26.15 -13.00 22.09
N ASP A 81 25.84 -11.82 22.62
CA ASP A 81 25.37 -11.61 23.99
C ASP A 81 23.86 -11.26 24.06
N ALA A 82 23.10 -11.54 23.00
CA ALA A 82 21.67 -11.28 23.01
C ALA A 82 20.97 -12.14 24.07
N ASP A 83 20.11 -11.53 24.88
CA ASP A 83 19.33 -12.26 25.89
C ASP A 83 18.41 -13.26 25.18
N PRO A 84 18.33 -14.53 25.64
CA PRO A 84 17.34 -15.49 25.15
C PRO A 84 15.91 -14.93 25.05
N ALA A 85 15.51 -14.08 26.00
CA ALA A 85 14.19 -13.43 25.98
C ALA A 85 14.01 -12.48 24.78
N ASP A 86 15.07 -11.76 24.38
CA ASP A 86 15.06 -10.89 23.20
C ASP A 86 14.98 -11.71 21.91
N ILE A 87 15.68 -12.85 21.87
CA ILE A 87 15.64 -13.79 20.74
C ILE A 87 14.21 -14.32 20.55
N ASP A 88 13.55 -14.74 21.63
CA ASP A 88 12.18 -15.24 21.59
C ASP A 88 11.20 -14.14 21.15
N ALA A 89 11.32 -12.93 21.70
CA ALA A 89 10.49 -11.80 21.32
C ALA A 89 10.63 -11.45 19.82
N VAL A 90 11.85 -11.51 19.29
CA VAL A 90 12.09 -11.26 17.85
C VAL A 90 11.55 -12.39 16.97
N ASN A 91 11.67 -13.64 17.39
CA ASN A 91 11.07 -14.77 16.66
C ASN A 91 9.54 -14.62 16.58
N ASP A 92 8.91 -14.22 17.67
CA ASP A 92 7.47 -13.92 17.70
C ASP A 92 7.11 -12.76 16.77
N GLN A 93 7.93 -11.70 16.74
CA GLN A 93 7.74 -10.59 15.81
C GLN A 93 7.88 -11.03 14.35
N LEU A 94 8.88 -11.84 14.02
CA LEU A 94 9.05 -12.39 12.65
C LEU A 94 7.86 -13.27 12.25
N ALA A 95 7.36 -14.09 13.17
CA ALA A 95 6.17 -14.90 12.94
C ALA A 95 4.94 -14.01 12.66
N LYS A 96 4.72 -12.96 13.46
CA LYS A 96 3.64 -11.97 13.24
C LYS A 96 3.78 -11.25 11.89
N LEU A 97 4.99 -10.82 11.53
CA LEU A 97 5.26 -10.16 10.26
C LEU A 97 4.97 -11.05 9.05
N ARG A 98 5.36 -12.33 9.12
CA ARG A 98 5.11 -13.32 8.06
C ARG A 98 3.65 -13.74 7.99
N ALA A 99 2.97 -13.84 9.13
CA ALA A 99 1.56 -14.20 9.21
C ALA A 99 0.62 -13.03 8.84
N TRP A 100 1.10 -11.79 8.88
CA TRP A 100 0.29 -10.61 8.61
C TRP A 100 -0.31 -10.65 7.21
N LYS A 101 -1.63 -10.48 7.15
CA LYS A 101 -2.39 -10.32 5.92
C LYS A 101 -2.94 -8.90 5.86
N PRO A 102 -2.94 -8.27 4.68
CA PRO A 102 -3.57 -6.96 4.53
C PRO A 102 -5.04 -7.05 4.95
N PRO A 103 -5.59 -6.01 5.60
CA PRO A 103 -6.99 -6.00 5.99
C PRO A 103 -7.86 -6.25 4.75
N ALA A 104 -8.95 -7.02 4.95
CA ALA A 104 -9.91 -7.27 3.90
C ALA A 104 -10.40 -5.94 3.34
N LYS A 105 -10.34 -5.78 2.01
CA LYS A 105 -10.91 -4.60 1.38
C LYS A 105 -12.42 -4.64 1.59
N ASN A 106 -13.02 -3.52 1.97
CA ASN A 106 -14.48 -3.39 2.03
C ASN A 106 -15.06 -3.73 0.66
N GLU A 107 -15.59 -4.94 0.51
CA GLU A 107 -16.18 -5.43 -0.72
C GLU A 107 -17.68 -5.25 -0.65
N ARG A 108 -18.20 -4.38 -1.51
CA ARG A 108 -19.64 -4.18 -1.70
C ARG A 108 -20.00 -4.62 -3.11
N THR A 109 -21.08 -5.38 -3.20
CA THR A 109 -21.61 -5.85 -4.48
C THR A 109 -23.06 -5.46 -4.58
N TRP A 110 -23.42 -4.85 -5.70
CA TRP A 110 -24.80 -4.51 -6.04
C TRP A 110 -25.18 -5.29 -7.30
N THR A 111 -26.35 -5.92 -7.27
CA THR A 111 -26.91 -6.67 -8.39
C THR A 111 -28.07 -5.90 -9.02
N VAL A 112 -28.39 -6.23 -10.28
CA VAL A 112 -29.51 -5.60 -11.01
C VAL A 112 -29.36 -4.07 -11.07
N CYS A 113 -28.13 -3.61 -11.35
CA CYS A 113 -27.82 -2.19 -11.44
C CYS A 113 -28.00 -1.65 -12.86
N THR A 114 -28.36 -0.38 -12.95
CA THR A 114 -28.24 0.42 -14.18
C THR A 114 -26.98 1.26 -14.09
N VAL A 115 -26.08 1.09 -15.06
CA VAL A 115 -24.80 1.78 -15.12
C VAL A 115 -24.79 2.68 -16.33
N ARG A 116 -24.45 3.96 -16.14
CA ARG A 116 -24.26 4.95 -17.20
C ARG A 116 -22.81 5.43 -17.17
N TRP A 117 -22.17 5.52 -18.32
CA TRP A 117 -20.82 6.07 -18.43
C TRP A 117 -20.61 6.83 -19.72
N LEU A 118 -19.60 7.71 -19.72
CA LEU A 118 -19.09 8.33 -20.94
C LEU A 118 -17.91 7.51 -21.49
N GLU A 119 -17.98 7.21 -22.77
CA GLU A 119 -16.89 6.68 -23.57
C GLU A 119 -16.26 7.83 -24.36
N TRP A 120 -14.98 8.06 -24.12
CA TRP A 120 -14.24 9.14 -24.78
C TRP A 120 -13.44 8.55 -25.95
N GLY A 121 -13.68 9.10 -27.14
CA GLY A 121 -12.97 8.78 -28.37
C GLY A 121 -12.53 10.03 -29.13
N GLY A 122 -12.22 9.85 -30.42
CA GLY A 122 -11.76 10.94 -31.29
C GLY A 122 -10.29 11.28 -31.10
N THR A 123 -9.91 12.51 -31.47
CA THR A 123 -8.52 12.98 -31.36
C THR A 123 -8.37 13.94 -30.19
N ARG A 124 -7.14 14.14 -29.71
CA ARG A 124 -6.86 15.12 -28.64
C ARG A 124 -7.40 16.53 -28.95
N LYS A 125 -7.46 16.93 -30.22
CA LYS A 125 -7.97 18.24 -30.68
C LYS A 125 -9.49 18.27 -30.85
N ARG A 126 -10.12 17.11 -31.02
CA ARG A 126 -11.57 16.93 -31.24
C ARG A 126 -12.03 15.67 -30.49
N PRO A 127 -12.14 15.74 -29.16
CA PRO A 127 -12.62 14.63 -28.37
C PRO A 127 -14.13 14.45 -28.60
N THR A 128 -14.55 13.20 -28.68
CA THR A 128 -15.96 12.82 -28.77
C THR A 128 -16.33 12.08 -27.50
N ALA A 129 -17.43 12.46 -26.85
CA ALA A 129 -17.99 11.72 -25.73
C ALA A 129 -19.29 11.05 -26.18
N THR A 130 -19.34 9.73 -26.09
CA THR A 130 -20.56 8.94 -26.31
C THR A 130 -21.07 8.46 -24.96
N GLU A 131 -22.36 8.61 -24.71
CA GLU A 131 -22.97 8.07 -23.51
C GLU A 131 -23.41 6.63 -23.74
N GLU A 132 -22.95 5.74 -22.86
CA GLU A 132 -23.26 4.33 -22.87
C GLU A 132 -24.05 3.96 -21.63
N THR A 133 -25.01 3.04 -21.79
CA THR A 133 -25.87 2.58 -20.71
C THR A 133 -25.95 1.06 -20.73
N ALA A 134 -25.76 0.43 -19.58
CA ALA A 134 -25.96 -0.99 -19.39
C ALA A 134 -26.95 -1.23 -18.23
N VAL A 135 -27.85 -2.18 -18.42
CA VAL A 135 -28.88 -2.56 -17.44
C VAL A 135 -28.62 -3.97 -16.93
N ASN A 136 -29.20 -4.31 -15.78
CA ASN A 136 -29.07 -5.62 -15.13
C ASN A 136 -27.60 -6.02 -14.88
N CYS A 137 -26.74 -5.05 -14.59
CA CYS A 137 -25.33 -5.27 -14.32
C CYS A 137 -25.08 -5.65 -12.86
N THR A 138 -24.03 -6.41 -12.62
CA THR A 138 -23.47 -6.61 -11.28
C THR A 138 -22.27 -5.68 -11.11
N VAL A 139 -22.29 -4.83 -10.08
CA VAL A 139 -21.20 -3.90 -9.78
C VAL A 139 -20.53 -4.33 -8.48
N THR A 140 -19.22 -4.57 -8.54
CA THR A 140 -18.40 -4.93 -7.37
C THR A 140 -17.37 -3.84 -7.10
N TRP A 141 -17.29 -3.39 -5.85
CA TRP A 141 -16.35 -2.37 -5.41
C TRP A 141 -15.60 -2.82 -4.17
N LYS A 142 -14.26 -2.72 -4.21
CA LYS A 142 -13.35 -3.20 -3.17
C LYS A 142 -12.66 -2.04 -2.44
N GLY A 143 -13.41 -1.00 -2.07
CA GLY A 143 -12.89 0.13 -1.30
C GLY A 143 -11.85 1.02 -2.01
N GLY A 144 -11.78 0.98 -3.34
CA GLY A 144 -10.75 1.67 -4.12
C GLY A 144 -11.28 2.76 -5.06
N LYS A 145 -10.43 3.30 -5.92
CA LYS A 145 -10.85 4.30 -6.93
C LYS A 145 -11.62 3.70 -8.12
N MET A 146 -11.69 2.38 -8.20
CA MET A 146 -12.27 1.66 -9.35
C MET A 146 -13.30 0.64 -8.86
N CYS A 147 -14.40 0.51 -9.59
CA CYS A 147 -15.34 -0.60 -9.48
C CYS A 147 -15.28 -1.48 -10.74
N THR A 148 -15.65 -2.75 -10.58
CA THR A 148 -15.82 -3.69 -11.69
C THR A 148 -17.30 -3.78 -12.01
N ILE A 149 -17.64 -3.63 -13.28
CA ILE A 149 -19.00 -3.77 -13.81
C ILE A 149 -19.02 -5.03 -14.66
N THR A 150 -19.92 -5.95 -14.33
CA THR A 150 -20.17 -7.18 -15.06
C THR A 150 -21.56 -7.07 -15.71
N PRO A 151 -21.62 -6.77 -17.02
CA PRO A 151 -22.89 -6.80 -17.74
C PRO A 151 -23.42 -8.23 -17.88
N PRO A 152 -24.73 -8.43 -18.09
CA PRO A 152 -25.33 -9.75 -18.26
C PRO A 152 -24.83 -10.46 -19.53
N THR A 153 -24.50 -9.69 -20.57
CA THR A 153 -23.92 -10.16 -21.82
C THR A 153 -22.71 -9.31 -22.15
N GLY A 154 -21.50 -9.86 -22.01
CA GLY A 154 -20.26 -9.17 -22.34
C GLY A 154 -19.14 -9.45 -21.34
N GLN A 155 -17.97 -8.86 -21.61
CA GLN A 155 -16.84 -8.97 -20.69
C GLN A 155 -16.95 -7.94 -19.55
N PRO A 156 -16.55 -8.32 -18.32
CA PRO A 156 -16.43 -7.37 -17.22
C PRO A 156 -15.43 -6.26 -17.56
N PHE A 157 -15.77 -5.03 -17.21
CA PHE A 157 -14.88 -3.88 -17.38
C PHE A 157 -14.80 -3.06 -16.10
N ARG A 158 -13.83 -2.15 -16.03
CA ARG A 158 -13.58 -1.33 -14.83
C ARG A 158 -13.77 0.14 -15.14
N LYS A 159 -14.42 0.87 -14.23
CA LYS A 159 -14.55 2.33 -14.28
C LYS A 159 -14.16 2.97 -12.95
N GLY A 160 -13.69 4.21 -13.04
CA GLY A 160 -13.34 5.01 -11.88
C GLY A 160 -14.58 5.52 -11.17
N THR A 161 -14.65 5.36 -9.85
CA THR A 161 -15.84 5.75 -9.06
C THR A 161 -16.05 7.27 -9.01
N ALA A 162 -14.98 8.05 -9.20
CA ALA A 162 -15.00 9.51 -9.24
C ALA A 162 -14.99 10.09 -10.67
N THR A 163 -15.07 9.25 -11.71
CA THR A 163 -15.04 9.72 -13.09
C THR A 163 -16.31 10.52 -13.41
N ARG A 164 -16.15 11.72 -13.98
CA ARG A 164 -17.30 12.53 -14.41
C ARG A 164 -18.07 11.82 -15.53
N GLY A 165 -19.39 11.82 -15.43
CA GLY A 165 -20.27 11.10 -16.34
C GLY A 165 -20.36 9.60 -16.08
N PHE A 166 -19.84 9.11 -14.94
CA PHE A 166 -20.08 7.74 -14.45
C PHE A 166 -21.13 7.76 -13.33
N GLU A 167 -22.18 6.96 -13.48
CA GLU A 167 -23.26 6.82 -12.50
C GLU A 167 -23.70 5.35 -12.43
N VAL A 168 -23.92 4.87 -11.20
CA VAL A 168 -24.53 3.57 -10.94
C VAL A 168 -25.80 3.79 -10.12
N ARG A 169 -26.90 3.17 -10.55
CA ARG A 169 -28.15 3.11 -9.81
C ARG A 169 -28.46 1.67 -9.44
N ASP A 170 -28.88 1.46 -8.19
CA ASP A 170 -29.31 0.16 -7.71
C ASP A 170 -30.70 -0.22 -8.25
N ALA A 171 -31.19 -1.40 -7.87
CA ALA A 171 -32.49 -1.91 -8.28
C ALA A 171 -33.68 -1.00 -7.87
N SER A 172 -33.50 -0.16 -6.84
CA SER A 172 -34.50 0.82 -6.40
C SER A 172 -34.44 2.15 -7.18
N GLY A 173 -33.50 2.26 -8.13
CA GLY A 173 -33.24 3.48 -8.88
C GLY A 173 -32.44 4.52 -8.10
N LYS A 174 -31.97 4.19 -6.88
CA LYS A 174 -31.16 5.09 -6.06
C LYS A 174 -29.71 5.05 -6.50
N ARG A 175 -29.08 6.24 -6.54
CA ARG A 175 -27.66 6.36 -6.88
C ARG A 175 -26.80 5.67 -5.83
N VAL A 176 -25.94 4.76 -6.29
CA VAL A 176 -24.95 4.07 -5.46
C VAL A 176 -23.82 5.02 -5.12
N VAL A 177 -23.45 5.05 -3.84
CA VAL A 177 -22.28 5.75 -3.33
C VAL A 177 -21.22 4.72 -3.01
N PHE A 178 -20.03 4.92 -3.59
CA PHE A 178 -18.85 4.10 -3.38
C PHE A 178 -18.11 4.62 -2.15
#